data_AF-A0A6P0SJR4-F1
#
_entry.id   AF-A0A6P0SJR4-F1
#
_cell.length_a   1.000
_cell.length_b   1.000
_cell.length_c   1.000
_cell.angle_alpha   90.00
_cell.angle_beta   90.00
_cell.angle_gamma   90.00
#
_symmetry.space_group_name_H-M   'P 1'
#
loop_
_entity.id
_entity.type
_entity.pdbx_description
1 polymer ?
#
loop_
_entity_poly.entity_id
_entity_poly.type
_entity_poly.pdbx_seq_one_letter_code
_entity_poly.pdbx_strand_id
1 'polypeptide(L)'
;ADQKQENPIELLVLSACTTAVGDSRAALGLAGIAVRGGARSTLASLWTADDLATTELMTRFYKKLATGQVTKAEALRQAQQELLQSEAFNHPYYWSAFILLGNWL
;
A
#
# COMPACT_ATOMS: atom_id res chain seq x y z
N ALA A 1 -7.27 -22.73 15.10
CA ALA A 1 -6.49 -23.56 14.16
C ALA A 1 -5.52 -22.63 13.46
N ASP A 2 -4.26 -22.67 13.86
CA ASP A 2 -3.18 -21.87 13.29
C ASP A 2 -2.68 -22.60 12.04
N GLN A 3 -3.32 -22.34 10.90
CA GLN A 3 -2.81 -22.85 9.63
C GLN A 3 -1.70 -21.91 9.17
N LYS A 4 -0.46 -22.25 9.53
CA LYS A 4 0.73 -21.70 8.89
C LYS A 4 0.65 -22.02 7.40
N GLN A 5 0.25 -21.03 6.60
CA GLN A 5 0.27 -21.10 5.14
C GLN A 5 1.71 -21.44 4.70
N GLU A 6 1.91 -22.54 3.98
CA GLU A 6 3.25 -22.98 3.53
C GLU A 6 3.89 -22.02 2.51
N ASN A 7 3.11 -21.10 1.94
CA ASN A 7 3.57 -19.98 1.11
C ASN A 7 2.65 -18.76 1.33
N PRO A 8 2.97 -17.89 2.32
CA PRO A 8 2.15 -16.72 2.58
C PRO A 8 2.30 -15.68 1.46
N ILE A 9 1.24 -14.88 1.24
CA ILE A 9 1.32 -13.71 0.35
C ILE A 9 2.23 -12.69 1.02
N GLU A 10 3.42 -12.45 0.45
CA GLU A 10 4.39 -11.50 1.00
C GLU A 10 3.91 -10.04 0.91
N LEU A 11 3.23 -9.69 -0.19
CA LEU A 11 2.65 -8.38 -0.43
C LEU A 11 1.37 -8.52 -1.28
N LEU A 12 0.25 -8.03 -0.75
CA LEU A 12 -0.99 -7.80 -1.49
C LEU A 12 -1.15 -6.31 -1.77
N VAL A 13 -1.52 -5.92 -2.99
CA VAL A 13 -1.80 -4.53 -3.34
C VAL A 13 -3.26 -4.38 -3.76
N LEU A 14 -3.98 -3.51 -3.06
CA LEU A 14 -5.38 -3.19 -3.29
C LEU A 14 -5.49 -1.78 -3.88
N SER A 15 -5.32 -1.66 -5.19
CA SER A 15 -5.23 -0.39 -5.93
C SER A 15 -6.57 0.32 -6.17
N ALA A 16 -7.69 -0.24 -5.72
CA ALA A 16 -8.98 0.45 -5.76
C ALA A 16 -9.06 1.55 -4.68
N CYS A 17 -10.12 2.37 -4.74
CA CYS A 17 -10.38 3.42 -3.77
C CYS A 17 -10.87 2.87 -2.43
N THR A 18 -10.55 3.57 -1.33
CA THR A 18 -11.00 3.28 0.05
C THR A 18 -10.82 1.84 0.52
N THR A 19 -9.75 1.15 0.11
CA THR A 19 -9.52 -0.27 0.44
C THR A 19 -8.99 -0.51 1.86
N ALA A 20 -8.48 0.53 2.52
CA ALA A 20 -8.08 0.54 3.93
C ALA A 20 -9.12 1.20 4.85
N VAL A 21 -10.27 1.62 4.32
CA VAL A 21 -11.36 2.22 5.10
C VAL A 21 -12.36 1.15 5.49
N GLY A 22 -12.63 1.09 6.79
CA GLY A 22 -13.46 0.07 7.41
C GLY A 22 -14.82 0.53 7.89
N ASP A 23 -15.60 -0.44 8.36
CA ASP A 23 -16.80 -0.22 9.18
C ASP A 23 -16.65 -0.92 10.54
N SER A 24 -17.72 -0.94 11.34
CA SER A 24 -17.75 -1.58 12.66
C SER A 24 -17.45 -3.09 12.64
N ARG A 25 -17.51 -3.75 11.47
CA ARG A 25 -17.22 -5.18 11.29
C ARG A 25 -15.80 -5.42 10.77
N ALA A 26 -15.20 -4.45 10.10
CA ALA A 26 -13.85 -4.52 9.57
C ALA A 26 -13.16 -3.16 9.63
N ALA A 27 -12.57 -2.80 10.78
CA ALA A 27 -12.02 -1.46 11.04
C ALA A 27 -10.97 -0.95 10.01
N LEU A 28 -10.25 -1.86 9.34
CA LEU A 28 -9.24 -1.54 8.30
C LEU A 28 -9.71 -1.97 6.89
N GLY A 29 -11.02 -2.13 6.70
CA GLY A 29 -11.61 -2.52 5.42
C GLY A 29 -11.10 -3.85 4.88
N LEU A 30 -10.97 -3.92 3.55
CA LEU A 30 -10.44 -5.08 2.84
C LEU A 30 -8.98 -5.35 3.25
N ALA A 31 -8.20 -4.31 3.52
CA ALA A 31 -6.82 -4.47 3.96
C ALA A 31 -6.70 -5.23 5.29
N GLY A 32 -7.59 -4.93 6.25
CA GLY A 32 -7.66 -5.67 7.51
C GLY A 32 -8.09 -7.13 7.34
N ILE A 33 -8.99 -7.40 6.38
CA ILE A 33 -9.38 -8.78 6.04
C ILE A 33 -8.20 -9.53 5.43
N ALA A 34 -7.44 -8.91 4.53
CA ALA A 34 -6.28 -9.52 3.91
C ALA A 34 -5.18 -9.88 4.92
N VAL A 35 -4.83 -8.96 5.82
CA VAL A 35 -3.85 -9.22 6.88
C VAL A 35 -4.33 -10.34 7.82
N ARG A 36 -5.60 -10.33 8.22
CA ARG A 36 -6.19 -11.43 9.02
C ARG A 36 -6.22 -12.76 8.26
N GLY A 37 -6.35 -12.71 6.94
CA GLY A 37 -6.33 -13.88 6.05
C GLY A 37 -4.94 -14.42 5.75
N GLY A 38 -3.88 -13.86 6.35
CA GLY A 38 -2.51 -14.38 6.23
C GLY A 38 -1.63 -13.65 5.20
N ALA A 39 -2.09 -12.58 4.57
CA ALA A 39 -1.19 -11.69 3.82
C ALA A 39 -0.22 -11.02 4.80
N ARG A 40 1.09 -11.18 4.58
CA ARG A 40 2.11 -10.60 5.46
C ARG A 40 2.09 -9.08 5.39
N SER A 41 1.96 -8.53 4.19
CA SER A 41 1.87 -7.08 3.96
C SER A 41 0.71 -6.77 3.03
N THR A 42 -0.03 -5.70 3.29
CA THR A 42 -1.08 -5.21 2.38
C THR A 42 -0.94 -3.71 2.16
N LEU A 43 -0.80 -3.28 0.90
CA LEU A 43 -0.84 -1.88 0.48
C LEU A 43 -2.26 -1.53 0.06
N ALA A 44 -2.84 -0.48 0.63
CA ALA A 44 -4.25 -0.14 0.45
C ALA A 44 -4.51 1.37 0.60
N SER A 45 -5.64 1.85 0.08
CA SER A 45 -5.97 3.27 -0.02
C SER A 45 -6.94 3.76 1.07
N LEU A 46 -6.72 4.97 1.58
CA LEU A 46 -7.54 5.61 2.61
C LEU A 46 -8.69 6.46 2.05
N TRP A 47 -8.62 6.90 0.79
CA TRP A 47 -9.64 7.69 0.12
C TRP A 47 -9.67 7.37 -1.38
N THR A 48 -10.52 8.08 -2.12
CA THR A 48 -10.54 8.04 -3.59
C THR A 48 -9.24 8.62 -4.12
N ALA A 49 -8.39 7.78 -4.73
CA ALA A 49 -7.11 8.21 -5.25
C ALA A 49 -7.26 8.71 -6.69
N ASP A 50 -6.42 9.67 -7.08
CA ASP A 50 -6.31 10.14 -8.47
C ASP A 50 -5.60 9.09 -9.34
N ASP A 51 -6.11 8.84 -10.54
CA ASP A 51 -5.62 7.76 -11.42
C ASP A 51 -4.18 7.99 -11.88
N LEU A 52 -3.81 9.23 -12.24
CA LEU A 52 -2.47 9.56 -12.73
C LEU A 52 -1.46 9.51 -11.58
N ALA A 53 -1.80 10.11 -10.43
CA ALA A 53 -0.96 10.05 -9.25
C ALA A 53 -0.78 8.61 -8.75
N THR A 54 -1.83 7.79 -8.76
CA THR A 54 -1.76 6.38 -8.37
C THR A 54 -0.85 5.60 -9.30
N THR A 55 -0.96 5.83 -10.61
CA THR A 55 -0.10 5.21 -11.62
C THR A 55 1.37 5.56 -11.39
N GLU A 56 1.68 6.83 -11.16
CA GLU A 56 3.04 7.29 -10.85
C GLU A 56 3.57 6.70 -9.54
N LEU A 57 2.77 6.75 -8.47
CA LEU A 57 3.12 6.21 -7.16
C LEU A 57 3.44 4.71 -7.25
N MET A 58 2.55 3.93 -7.88
CA MET A 58 2.73 2.47 -8.00
C MET A 58 3.91 2.12 -8.89
N THR A 59 4.10 2.84 -10.00
CA THR A 59 5.26 2.63 -10.89
C THR A 59 6.57 2.83 -10.13
N ARG A 60 6.68 3.91 -9.35
CA ARG A 60 7.88 4.22 -8.55
C ARG A 60 8.07 3.22 -7.42
N PHE A 61 6.99 2.89 -6.72
CA PHE A 61 6.99 1.89 -5.65
C PHE A 61 7.53 0.54 -6.15
N TYR A 62 6.97 0.00 -7.23
CA TYR A 62 7.40 -1.29 -7.78
C TYR A 62 8.81 -1.24 -8.35
N LYS A 63 9.22 -0.14 -9.00
CA LYS A 63 10.61 0.01 -9.46
C LYS A 63 11.60 -0.09 -8.32
N LYS A 64 11.33 0.58 -7.19
CA LYS A 64 12.19 0.55 -6.00
C LYS A 64 12.17 -0.82 -5.33
N LEU A 65 10.99 -1.41 -5.18
CA LEU A 65 10.83 -2.73 -4.57
C LEU A 65 11.56 -3.82 -5.37
N ALA A 66 11.49 -3.77 -6.71
CA ALA A 66 12.13 -4.74 -7.59
C ALA A 66 13.66 -4.75 -7.50
N THR A 67 14.29 -3.70 -6.95
CA THR A 67 15.75 -3.69 -6.72
C THR A 67 16.18 -4.68 -5.65
N GLY A 68 15.30 -5.05 -4.72
CA GLY A 68 15.62 -5.88 -3.55
C GLY A 68 16.55 -5.20 -2.54
N GLN A 69 16.86 -3.91 -2.69
CA GLN A 69 17.81 -3.18 -1.84
C GLN A 69 17.17 -2.48 -0.65
N VAL A 70 15.84 -2.30 -0.68
CA VAL A 70 15.09 -1.55 0.31
C VAL A 70 13.87 -2.34 0.77
N THR A 71 13.37 -2.05 1.98
CA THR A 71 12.15 -2.64 2.50
C THR A 71 10.92 -2.15 1.75
N LYS A 72 9.78 -2.82 1.94
CA LYS A 72 8.49 -2.40 1.36
C LYS A 72 8.09 -1.00 1.86
N ALA A 73 8.29 -0.72 3.15
CA ALA A 73 8.06 0.60 3.72
C ALA A 73 8.93 1.67 3.07
N GLU A 74 10.22 1.39 2.89
CA GLU A 74 11.16 2.35 2.33
C GLU A 74 10.89 2.59 0.83
N ALA A 75 10.55 1.55 0.08
CA ALA A 75 10.11 1.69 -1.31
C ALA A 75 8.88 2.60 -1.43
N LEU A 76 7.88 2.44 -0.56
CA LEU A 76 6.69 3.29 -0.53
C LEU A 76 7.04 4.72 -0.14
N ARG A 77 7.80 4.90 0.94
CA ARG A 77 8.23 6.22 1.43
C ARG A 77 8.93 7.02 0.34
N GLN A 78 9.89 6.41 -0.35
CA GLN A 78 10.62 7.08 -1.42
C GLN A 78 9.70 7.44 -2.61
N ALA A 79 8.77 6.55 -2.99
CA ALA A 79 7.80 6.85 -4.04
C ALA A 79 6.89 8.04 -3.66
N GLN A 80 6.43 8.08 -2.41
CA GLN A 80 5.64 9.20 -1.89
C GLN A 80 6.43 10.51 -1.87
N GLN A 81 7.71 10.46 -1.47
CA GLN A 81 8.59 11.62 -1.47
C GLN A 81 8.85 12.17 -2.89
N GLU A 82 8.97 11.31 -3.89
CA GLU A 82 9.12 11.73 -5.28
C GLU A 82 7.87 12.46 -5.80
N LEU A 83 6.66 11.99 -5.45
CA LEU A 83 5.43 12.71 -5.79
C LEU A 83 5.26 14.00 -4.99
N LEU A 84 5.63 14.01 -3.72
CA LEU A 84 5.63 15.22 -2.87
C LEU A 84 6.50 16.34 -3.48
N GLN A 85 7.59 15.98 -4.16
CA GLN A 85 8.49 16.92 -4.82
C GLN A 85 8.05 17.31 -6.24
N SER A 86 7.02 16.66 -6.79
CA SER A 86 6.46 16.98 -8.10
C SER A 86 5.57 18.22 -8.03
N GLU A 87 5.70 19.15 -8.98
CA GLU A 87 4.80 20.30 -9.09
C GLU A 87 3.34 19.88 -9.28
N ALA A 88 3.10 18.78 -10.01
CA ALA A 88 1.75 18.30 -10.32
C ALA A 88 1.08 17.56 -9.14
N PHE A 89 1.88 16.95 -8.25
CA PHE A 89 1.38 16.00 -7.23
C PHE A 89 1.81 16.33 -5.80
N ASN A 90 2.34 17.53 -5.53
CA ASN A 90 2.83 17.90 -4.19
C ASN A 90 1.74 17.90 -3.10
N HIS A 91 0.48 18.09 -3.47
CA HIS A 91 -0.62 18.12 -2.52
C HIS A 91 -0.81 16.73 -1.89
N PRO A 92 -0.93 16.60 -0.55
CA PRO A 92 -1.02 15.31 0.14
C PRO A 92 -2.07 14.35 -0.42
N TYR A 93 -3.19 14.86 -0.90
CA TYR A 93 -4.22 14.09 -1.59
C TYR A 93 -3.67 13.07 -2.61
N TYR A 94 -2.62 13.42 -3.35
CA TYR A 94 -2.04 12.58 -4.42
C TYR A 94 -1.09 11.49 -3.89
N TRP A 95 -0.22 11.80 -2.93
CA TRP A 95 0.84 10.88 -2.51
C TRP A 95 0.55 10.14 -1.20
N SER A 96 -0.31 10.67 -0.33
CA SER A 96 -0.57 10.08 0.99
C SER A 96 -1.76 9.11 1.02
N ALA A 97 -2.39 8.85 -0.12
CA ALA A 97 -3.58 8.00 -0.21
C ALA A 97 -3.32 6.54 0.18
N PHE A 98 -2.12 6.02 -0.06
CA PHE A 98 -1.79 4.61 0.18
C PHE A 98 -0.98 4.39 1.45
N ILE A 99 -1.37 3.37 2.22
CA ILE A 99 -0.68 2.92 3.43
C ILE A 99 -0.33 1.44 3.34
N LEU A 100 0.75 1.04 4.01
CA LEU A 100 1.19 -0.34 4.13
C LEU A 100 0.85 -0.89 5.52
N LEU A 101 0.13 -2.02 5.55
CA LEU A 101 -0.28 -2.71 6.78
C LEU A 101 0.40 -4.08 6.89
N GLY A 102 0.57 -4.58 8.12
CA GLY A 102 1.19 -5.87 8.40
C GLY A 102 2.72 -5.77 8.60
N ASN A 103 3.47 -6.72 8.05
CA ASN A 103 4.94 -6.76 8.11
C ASN A 103 5.56 -5.86 7.03
N TRP A 104 5.88 -4.63 7.40
CA TRP A 104 6.41 -3.62 6.49
C TRP A 104 7.94 -3.63 6.31
N LEU A 105 8.64 -4.53 7.01
CA LEU A 105 10.09 -4.75 6.89
C LEU A 105 10.44 -5.70 5.72
#